data_AF-A0A560MDD2-F1
#
_entry.id   AF-A0A560MDD2-F1
#
_cell.length_a   1.000
_cell.length_b   1.000
_cell.length_c   1.000
_cell.angle_alpha   90.00
_cell.angle_beta   90.00
_cell.angle_gamma   90.00
#
_symmetry.space_group_name_H-M   'P 1'
#
loop_
_entity.id
_entity.type
_entity.pdbx_description
1 polymer ?
#
loop_
_entity_poly.entity_id
_entity_poly.type
_entity_poly.pdbx_seq_one_letter_code
_entity_poly.pdbx_strand_id
1 'polypeptide(L)'
;MNWVKALLLLSVLLLGCADLATTNRILELGFGEANPFMQMAQAWFGVWWLIPKLGLTYLVIALLWRSENLSRIALVVAFCSTPVINNLVILAGAS
;
A
#
# COMPACT_ATOMS: atom_id res chain seq x y z
N MET A 1 12.15 21.40 4.24
CA MET A 1 11.97 20.02 3.77
C MET A 1 12.40 19.96 2.30
N ASN A 2 13.23 19.00 1.92
CA ASN A 2 13.66 18.83 0.54
C ASN A 2 12.45 18.44 -0.35
N TRP A 3 12.21 19.14 -1.45
CA TRP A 3 11.07 18.91 -2.34
C TRP A 3 11.02 17.47 -2.88
N VAL A 4 12.19 16.86 -3.12
CA VAL A 4 12.30 15.45 -3.53
C VAL A 4 11.74 14.52 -2.47
N LYS A 5 12.01 14.79 -1.19
CA LYS A 5 11.47 14.01 -0.09
C LYS A 5 9.95 14.14 -0.02
N ALA A 6 9.42 15.36 -0.19
CA ALA A 6 7.98 15.58 -0.21
C ALA A 6 7.30 14.79 -1.34
N LEU A 7 7.90 14.76 -2.54
CA LEU A 7 7.41 13.95 -3.66
C LEU A 7 7.43 12.45 -3.34
N LEU A 8 8.51 11.94 -2.74
CA LEU A 8 8.59 10.52 -2.35
C LEU A 8 7.51 10.15 -1.32
N LEU A 9 7.27 11.00 -0.32
CA LEU A 9 6.23 10.75 0.67
C LEU A 9 4.82 10.83 0.07
N LEU A 10 4.60 11.77 -0.85
CA LEU A 10 3.35 11.83 -1.62
C LEU A 10 3.14 10.56 -2.44
N SER A 11 4.20 10.04 -3.09
CA SER A 11 4.13 8.77 -3.82
C SER A 11 3.74 7.60 -2.93
N VAL A 12 4.24 7.53 -1.69
CA VAL A 12 3.82 6.49 -0.73
C VAL A 12 2.34 6.59 -0.40
N LEU A 13 1.81 7.82 -0.23
CA LEU A 13 0.38 8.02 0.00
C LEU A 13 -0.45 7.55 -1.21
N LEU A 14 -0.05 7.94 -2.41
CA LEU A 14 -0.72 7.54 -3.65
C LEU A 14 -0.69 6.03 -3.86
N LEU A 15 0.46 5.39 -3.60
CA LEU A 15 0.61 3.93 -3.65
C LEU A 15 -0.27 3.24 -2.62
N GLY A 16 -0.36 3.75 -1.39
CA GLY A 16 -1.26 3.22 -0.36
C GLY A 16 -2.73 3.30 -0.79
N CYS A 17 -3.16 4.43 -1.36
CA CYS A 17 -4.51 4.58 -1.91
C CYS A 17 -4.77 3.63 -3.09
N ALA A 18 -3.81 3.49 -4.00
CA ALA A 18 -3.91 2.59 -5.15
C ALA A 18 -3.98 1.12 -4.71
N ASP A 19 -3.19 0.73 -3.71
CA ASP A 19 -3.23 -0.61 -3.14
C ASP A 19 -4.60 -0.90 -2.52
N LEU A 20 -5.16 0.03 -1.73
CA LEU A 20 -6.52 -0.10 -1.19
C LEU A 20 -7.58 -0.28 -2.27
N ALA A 21 -7.57 0.59 -3.28
CA ALA A 21 -8.54 0.54 -4.37
C ALA A 21 -8.45 -0.76 -5.17
N THR A 22 -7.23 -1.19 -5.50
CA THR A 22 -7.00 -2.42 -6.27
C THR A 22 -7.33 -3.67 -5.45
N THR A 23 -6.95 -3.73 -4.16
CA THR A 23 -7.34 -4.83 -3.27
C THR A 23 -8.87 -4.89 -3.14
N ASN A 24 -9.56 -3.76 -2.92
CA ASN A 24 -11.02 -3.76 -2.81
C ASN A 24 -11.68 -4.28 -4.10
N ARG A 25 -11.15 -3.90 -5.27
CA ARG A 25 -11.64 -4.39 -6.55
C ARG A 25 -11.44 -5.89 -6.74
N ILE A 26 -10.29 -6.42 -6.32
CA ILE A 26 -10.00 -7.87 -6.35
C ILE A 26 -11.00 -8.64 -5.48
N LEU A 27 -11.30 -8.13 -4.29
CA LEU A 27 -12.28 -8.74 -3.37
C LEU A 27 -13.70 -8.71 -3.95
N GLU A 28 -14.11 -7.61 -4.59
CA GLU A 28 -15.41 -7.49 -5.27
C GLU A 28 -15.57 -8.52 -6.40
N LEU A 29 -14.47 -8.89 -7.07
CA LEU A 29 -14.44 -9.91 -8.11
C LEU A 29 -14.47 -11.34 -7.55
N GLY A 30 -14.51 -11.51 -6.22
CA GLY A 30 -14.53 -12.82 -5.56
C GLY A 30 -13.18 -13.52 -5.49
N PHE A 31 -12.09 -12.82 -5.86
CA PHE A 31 -10.74 -13.35 -5.70
C PHE A 31 -10.31 -13.24 -4.23
N GLY A 32 -9.62 -14.29 -3.75
CA GLY A 32 -9.03 -14.30 -2.42
C GLY A 32 -7.71 -13.54 -2.36
N GLU A 33 -7.44 -12.92 -1.22
CA GLU A 33 -6.14 -12.34 -0.89
C GLU A 33 -5.09 -13.47 -0.77
N ALA A 34 -4.03 -13.45 -1.58
CA ALA A 34 -2.96 -14.45 -1.46
C ALA A 34 -2.07 -14.21 -0.23
N ASN A 35 -2.11 -12.99 0.34
CA ASN A 35 -1.29 -12.64 1.49
C ASN A 35 -1.96 -13.11 2.80
N PRO A 36 -1.35 -14.04 3.56
CA PRO A 36 -1.95 -14.56 4.79
C PRO A 36 -2.15 -13.48 5.87
N PHE A 37 -1.29 -12.45 5.90
CA PHE A 37 -1.48 -11.31 6.81
C PHE A 37 -2.71 -10.49 6.45
N MET A 38 -2.98 -10.34 5.15
CA MET A 38 -4.12 -9.57 4.69
C MET A 38 -5.42 -10.33 4.89
N GLN A 39 -5.42 -11.66 4.66
CA GLN A 39 -6.54 -12.51 5.03
C GLN A 39 -6.84 -12.43 6.53
N MET A 40 -5.82 -12.47 7.39
CA MET A 40 -6.01 -12.34 8.83
C MET A 40 -6.59 -10.97 9.20
N ALA A 41 -6.08 -9.89 8.60
CA ALA A 41 -6.60 -8.54 8.81
C ALA A 41 -8.06 -8.42 8.35
N GLN A 42 -8.43 -9.01 7.21
CA GLN A 42 -9.81 -9.05 6.73
C GLN A 42 -10.72 -9.89 7.62
N ALA A 43 -10.23 -11.03 8.13
CA ALA A 43 -10.99 -11.88 9.04
C ALA A 43 -11.26 -11.18 10.38
N TRP A 44 -10.31 -10.39 10.89
CA TRP A 44 -10.44 -9.71 12.18
C TRP A 44 -11.18 -8.38 12.10
N PHE A 45 -10.91 -7.58 11.07
CA PHE A 45 -11.48 -6.24 10.94
C PHE A 45 -12.73 -6.19 10.03
N GLY A 46 -13.04 -7.27 9.31
CA GLY A 46 -14.16 -7.30 8.37
C GLY A 46 -14.04 -6.17 7.37
N VAL A 47 -15.15 -5.48 7.07
CA VAL A 47 -15.22 -4.31 6.16
C VAL A 47 -14.29 -3.16 6.58
N TRP A 48 -13.88 -3.10 7.86
CA TRP A 48 -13.00 -2.06 8.38
C TRP A 48 -11.51 -2.32 8.12
N TRP A 49 -11.13 -3.38 7.40
CA TRP A 49 -9.73 -3.72 7.07
C TRP A 49 -8.96 -2.58 6.36
N LEU A 50 -9.69 -1.67 5.71
CA LEU A 50 -9.14 -0.47 5.06
C LEU A 50 -8.46 0.48 6.06
N ILE A 51 -8.99 0.59 7.29
CA ILE A 51 -8.46 1.47 8.35
C ILE A 51 -7.05 1.08 8.78
N PRO A 52 -6.78 -0.17 9.24
CA PRO A 52 -5.44 -0.54 9.66
C PRO A 52 -4.43 -0.47 8.52
N LYS A 53 -4.85 -0.71 7.26
CA LYS A 53 -3.98 -0.57 6.09
C LYS A 53 -3.60 0.89 5.82
N LEU A 54 -4.56 1.82 5.86
CA LEU A 54 -4.30 3.26 5.81
C LEU A 54 -3.41 3.72 6.97
N GLY A 55 -3.68 3.23 8.18
CA GLY A 55 -2.89 3.52 9.37
C GLY A 55 -1.42 3.11 9.18
N LEU A 56 -1.17 1.95 8.56
CA LEU A 56 0.18 1.49 8.25
C LEU A 56 0.84 2.37 7.18
N THR A 57 0.11 2.83 6.15
CA THR A 57 0.63 3.81 5.18
C THR A 57 1.07 5.11 5.89
N TYR A 58 0.23 5.65 6.78
CA TYR A 58 0.58 6.86 7.55
C TYR A 58 1.78 6.64 8.48
N LEU A 59 1.87 5.46 9.12
CA LEU A 59 3.02 5.09 9.95
C LEU A 59 4.32 5.06 9.13
N VAL A 60 4.29 4.45 7.95
CA VAL A 60 5.44 4.44 7.03
C VAL A 60 5.82 5.87 6.63
N ILE A 61 4.85 6.71 6.25
CA ILE A 61 5.10 8.12 5.92
C ILE A 61 5.74 8.85 7.10
N ALA A 62 5.26 8.65 8.34
CA ALA A 62 5.82 9.26 9.54
C ALA A 62 7.27 8.82 9.82
N LEU A 63 7.57 7.54 9.63
CA LEU A 63 8.94 7.01 9.76
C LEU A 63 9.88 7.58 8.67
N LEU A 64 9.42 7.61 7.42
CA LEU A 64 10.17 8.19 6.30
C LEU A 64 10.36 9.70 6.46
N TRP A 65 9.39 10.39 7.06
CA TRP A 65 9.51 11.80 7.40
C TRP A 65 10.65 12.07 8.39
N ARG A 66 10.94 11.14 9.31
CA ARG A 66 12.08 11.26 10.24
C ARG A 66 13.43 10.90 9.61
N SER A 67 13.45 10.16 8.50
CA SER A 67 14.68 9.77 7.82
C SER A 67 15.30 10.93 7.04
N GLU A 68 16.62 11.13 7.16
CA GLU A 68 17.36 12.13 6.37
C GLU A 68 17.98 11.55 5.08
N ASN A 69 18.04 10.22 4.97
CA ASN A 69 18.67 9.54 3.84
C ASN A 69 17.66 9.29 2.70
N LEU A 70 17.78 10.07 1.62
CA LEU A 70 16.91 9.99 0.44
C LEU A 70 16.92 8.61 -0.23
N SER A 71 18.06 7.95 -0.32
CA SER A 71 18.16 6.63 -0.96
C SER A 71 17.38 5.57 -0.20
N ARG A 72 17.40 5.61 1.14
CA ARG A 72 16.58 4.73 1.99
C ARG A 72 15.09 5.01 1.79
N ILE A 73 14.72 6.28 1.69
CA ILE A 73 13.32 6.65 1.43
C ILE A 73 12.87 6.10 0.08
N ALA A 74 13.66 6.31 -0.98
CA ALA A 74 13.35 5.81 -2.31
C ALA A 74 13.22 4.28 -2.36
N LEU A 75 14.10 3.54 -1.67
CA LEU A 75 14.01 2.08 -1.57
C LEU A 75 12.71 1.63 -0.91
N VAL A 76 12.30 2.29 0.18
CA VAL A 76 11.03 1.96 0.85
C VAL A 76 9.84 2.30 -0.05
N VAL A 77 9.87 3.44 -0.76
CA VAL A 77 8.81 3.80 -1.73
C VAL A 77 8.71 2.75 -2.83
N ALA A 78 9.84 2.30 -3.37
CA ALA A 78 9.88 1.23 -4.37
C ALA A 78 9.35 -0.10 -3.80
N PHE A 79 9.62 -0.41 -2.54
CA PHE A 79 9.03 -1.58 -1.90
C PHE A 79 7.51 -1.45 -1.75
N CYS A 80 7.00 -0.27 -1.40
CA CYS A 80 5.55 -0.01 -1.29
C CYS A 80 4.79 -0.14 -2.62
N SER A 81 5.46 -0.13 -3.78
CA SER A 81 4.78 -0.35 -5.07
C SER A 81 4.52 -1.82 -5.39
N THR A 82 5.24 -2.75 -4.75
CA THR A 82 5.08 -4.20 -4.98
C THR A 82 3.64 -4.70 -4.80
N PRO A 83 2.88 -4.37 -3.73
CA PRO A 83 1.49 -4.81 -3.62
C PRO A 83 0.59 -4.20 -4.71
N VAL A 84 0.80 -2.93 -5.08
CA VAL A 84 0.05 -2.28 -6.16
C VAL A 84 0.28 -2.99 -7.49
N ILE A 85 1.54 -3.25 -7.85
CA ILE A 85 1.90 -3.94 -9.09
C ILE A 85 1.30 -5.35 -9.10
N ASN A 86 1.43 -6.09 -7.99
CA ASN A 86 0.85 -7.41 -7.86
C ASN A 86 -0.67 -7.40 -8.08
N ASN A 87 -1.38 -6.48 -7.43
CA ASN A 87 -2.84 -6.36 -7.58
C ASN A 87 -3.24 -5.99 -9.02
N LEU A 88 -2.48 -5.10 -9.67
CA LEU A 88 -2.73 -4.73 -11.08
C LEU A 88 -2.53 -5.92 -12.02
N VAL A 89 -1.52 -6.76 -11.78
CA VAL A 89 -1.31 -8.00 -12.57
C VAL A 89 -2.47 -8.98 -12.40
N ILE A 90 -2.96 -9.15 -11.16
CA ILE A 90 -4.14 -9.99 -10.89
C ILE A 90 -5.37 -9.45 -11.63
N LEU A 91 -5.62 -8.14 -11.54
CA LEU A 91 -6.75 -7.50 -12.21
C LEU A 91 -6.67 -7.61 -13.73
N ALA A 92 -5.48 -7.44 -14.31
CA ALA A 92 -5.25 -7.59 -15.75
C ALA A 92 -5.40 -9.05 -16.22
N GLY A 93 -5.14 -10.03 -15.36
CA GLY A 93 -5.38 -11.45 -15.65
C GLY A 93 -6.83 -11.90 -15.45
N ALA A 94 -7.65 -11.08 -14.79
CA ALA A 94 -9.07 -11.34 -14.51
C ALA A 94 -10.03 -10.69 -15.53
N SER A 95 -9.52 -9.84 -16.42
CA SER A 95 -10.24 -9.20 -17.54
C SER A 95 -10.09 -9.99 -18.83
#